data_AF-A0A0B4BU58-F1
#
_entry.id   AF-A0A0B4BU58-F1
#
_cell.length_a   1.000
_cell.length_b   1.000
_cell.length_c   1.000
_cell.angle_alpha   90.00
_cell.angle_beta   90.00
_cell.angle_gamma   90.00
#
_symmetry.space_group_name_H-M   'P 1'
#
loop_
_entity.id
_entity.type
_entity.pdbx_description
1 polymer ?
#
loop_
_entity_poly.entity_id
_entity_poly.type
_entity_poly.pdbx_seq_one_letter_code
_entity_poly.pdbx_strand_id
1 'polypeptide(L)'
;MQVWTRFALLLAMTAAAACTRVPELEDRLTPDLRGADYPKLLPLDDALEPLDPPQQAGEQLQDELDARSARLKRRAEAVKNADF
;
A
#
# COMPACT_ATOMS: atom_id res chain seq x y z
N MET A 1 11.35 42.54 -6.65
CA MET A 1 10.32 42.04 -7.61
C MET A 1 10.87 40.97 -8.55
N GLN A 2 12.01 41.20 -9.24
CA GLN A 2 12.64 40.24 -10.17
C GLN A 2 12.85 38.81 -9.63
N VAL A 3 13.22 38.68 -8.35
CA VAL A 3 13.56 37.37 -7.74
C VAL A 3 12.32 36.50 -7.53
N TRP A 4 11.19 37.10 -7.17
CA TRP A 4 9.92 36.40 -7.01
C TRP A 4 9.34 35.94 -8.34
N THR A 5 9.45 36.74 -9.40
CA THR A 5 9.01 36.33 -10.74
C THR A 5 9.80 35.13 -11.25
N ARG A 6 11.11 35.09 -10.98
CA ARG A 6 11.97 33.94 -11.31
C ARG A 6 11.60 32.69 -10.51
N PHE A 7 11.33 32.83 -9.21
CA PHE A 7 10.88 31.71 -8.39
C PHE A 7 9.53 31.16 -8.84
N ALA A 8 8.56 32.02 -9.14
CA ALA A 8 7.26 31.61 -9.65
C ALA A 8 7.36 30.87 -11.00
N LEU A 9 8.23 31.35 -11.91
CA LEU A 9 8.47 30.71 -13.19
C LEU A 9 9.11 29.32 -13.04
N LEU A 10 10.11 29.20 -12.15
CA LEU A 10 10.76 27.92 -11.85
C LEU A 10 9.77 26.92 -11.25
N LEU A 11 8.91 27.36 -10.32
CA LEU A 11 7.87 26.52 -9.72
C LEU A 11 6.84 26.04 -10.75
N ALA A 12 6.45 26.91 -11.69
CA ALA A 12 5.52 26.53 -12.76
C ALA A 12 6.12 25.48 -13.71
N MET A 13 7.41 25.60 -14.05
CA MET A 13 8.09 24.61 -14.90
C MET A 13 8.24 23.26 -14.21
N THR A 14 8.55 23.22 -12.90
CA THR A 14 8.67 21.95 -12.16
C THR A 14 7.31 21.28 -11.94
N ALA A 15 6.25 22.05 -11.69
CA ALA A 15 4.90 21.53 -11.60
C ALA A 15 4.42 20.88 -12.91
N ALA A 16 4.77 21.46 -14.07
CA ALA A 16 4.44 20.88 -15.37
C ALA A 16 5.20 19.56 -15.64
N ALA A 17 6.42 19.42 -15.13
CA ALA A 17 7.21 18.18 -15.24
C ALA A 17 6.77 17.09 -14.24
N ALA A 18 6.02 17.43 -13.19
CA ALA A 18 5.48 16.45 -12.25
C ALA A 18 4.30 15.64 -12.85
N CYS A 19 3.66 16.15 -13.91
CA CYS A 19 2.60 15.45 -14.66
C CYS A 19 3.17 14.64 -15.84
N THR A 20 4.31 13.98 -15.66
CA THR A 20 4.96 13.23 -16.75
C THR A 20 4.42 11.82 -16.87
N ARG A 21 4.14 11.44 -18.12
CA ARG A 21 3.91 10.05 -18.51
C ARG A 21 5.25 9.29 -18.44
N VAL A 22 5.22 8.07 -17.92
CA VAL A 22 6.42 7.22 -17.77
C VAL A 22 6.68 6.54 -19.11
N PRO A 23 7.74 6.90 -19.86
CA PRO A 23 7.96 6.39 -21.21
C PRO A 23 8.04 4.85 -21.25
N GLU A 24 8.74 4.27 -20.28
CA GLU A 24 8.87 2.81 -20.13
C GLU A 24 7.52 2.08 -19.97
N LEU A 25 6.47 2.76 -19.51
CA LEU A 25 5.11 2.21 -19.39
C LEU A 25 4.28 2.49 -20.64
N GLU A 26 4.36 3.70 -21.19
CA GLU A 26 3.59 4.10 -22.38
C GLU A 26 4.05 3.37 -23.65
N ASP A 27 5.34 3.11 -23.79
CA ASP A 27 5.92 2.43 -24.96
C ASP A 27 5.58 0.94 -25.01
N ARG A 28 5.10 0.37 -23.90
CA ARG A 28 4.57 -1.00 -23.84
C ARG A 28 3.14 -1.10 -24.35
N LEU A 29 2.45 0.03 -24.51
CA LEU A 29 1.09 0.06 -24.99
C LEU A 29 1.08 -0.02 -26.52
N THR A 30 0.34 -0.99 -27.07
CA THR A 30 0.19 -1.11 -28.53
C THR A 30 -0.58 0.09 -29.09
N PRO A 31 -0.31 0.51 -30.35
CA PRO A 31 -0.91 1.73 -30.91
C PRO A 31 -2.44 1.78 -30.88
N ASP A 32 -3.09 0.64 -30.97
CA ASP A 32 -4.55 0.44 -30.92
C ASP A 32 -5.15 0.59 -29.52
N LEU A 33 -4.35 0.44 -28.46
CA LEU A 33 -4.77 0.62 -27.08
C LEU A 33 -4.60 2.07 -26.59
N ARG A 34 -3.85 2.92 -27.32
CA ARG A 34 -3.66 4.34 -26.97
C ARG A 34 -4.95 5.13 -27.16
N GLY A 35 -5.64 5.40 -26.05
CA GLY A 35 -6.89 6.15 -26.05
C GLY A 35 -8.12 5.31 -26.40
N ALA A 36 -8.00 3.98 -26.35
CA ALA A 36 -9.16 3.10 -26.43
C ALA A 36 -10.08 3.33 -25.23
N ASP A 37 -11.38 3.11 -25.43
CA ASP A 37 -12.34 3.15 -24.33
C ASP A 37 -11.99 2.11 -23.27
N TYR A 38 -12.22 2.46 -22.01
CA TYR A 38 -12.00 1.54 -20.91
C TYR A 38 -12.95 0.34 -21.05
N PRO A 39 -12.47 -0.91 -20.85
CA PRO A 39 -13.31 -2.08 -20.98
C PRO A 39 -14.46 -2.08 -19.97
N LYS A 40 -15.51 -2.85 -20.25
CA LYS A 40 -16.62 -3.03 -19.31
C LYS A 40 -16.08 -3.60 -17.99
N LEU A 41 -16.33 -2.89 -16.89
CA LEU A 41 -15.97 -3.32 -15.54
C LEU A 41 -16.75 -4.59 -15.16
N LEU A 42 -16.05 -5.55 -14.58
CA LEU A 42 -16.66 -6.73 -13.99
C LEU A 42 -17.07 -6.40 -12.54
N PRO A 43 -18.31 -6.70 -12.11
CA PRO A 43 -18.71 -6.55 -10.71
C PRO A 43 -17.80 -7.39 -9.81
N LEU A 44 -17.27 -6.78 -8.75
CA LEU A 44 -16.34 -7.46 -7.85
C LEU A 44 -17.02 -8.54 -7.02
N ASP A 45 -18.31 -8.35 -6.70
CA ASP A 45 -19.11 -9.29 -5.94
C ASP A 45 -19.18 -10.68 -6.61
N ASP A 46 -19.08 -10.72 -7.95
CA ASP A 46 -19.13 -11.95 -8.75
C ASP A 46 -17.73 -12.48 -9.12
N ALA A 47 -16.69 -11.65 -8.95
CA ALA A 47 -15.33 -11.92 -9.45
C ALA A 47 -14.36 -12.39 -8.36
N LEU A 48 -14.67 -12.12 -7.10
CA LEU A 48 -13.82 -12.44 -5.96
C LEU A 48 -14.37 -13.63 -5.19
N GLU A 49 -13.45 -14.47 -4.70
CA GLU A 49 -13.83 -15.52 -3.76
C GLU A 49 -14.29 -14.88 -2.45
N PRO A 50 -15.43 -15.30 -1.88
CA PRO A 50 -15.89 -14.79 -0.60
C PRO A 50 -14.83 -15.03 0.48
N LEU A 51 -14.33 -13.96 1.07
CA LEU A 51 -13.46 -14.01 2.23
C LEU A 51 -14.30 -14.02 3.49
N ASP A 52 -13.83 -14.74 4.51
CA ASP A 52 -14.41 -14.64 5.84
C ASP A 52 -14.40 -13.18 6.32
N PRO A 53 -15.45 -12.72 7.01
CA PRO A 53 -15.47 -11.41 7.64
C PRO A 53 -14.18 -11.17 8.44
N PRO A 54 -13.58 -9.97 8.34
CA PRO A 54 -12.29 -9.68 8.98
C PRO A 54 -12.30 -9.87 10.50
N GLN A 55 -13.47 -9.74 11.14
CA GLN A 55 -13.65 -10.03 12.57
C GLN A 55 -13.38 -11.51 12.88
N GLN A 56 -13.87 -12.44 12.07
CA GLN A 56 -13.70 -13.88 12.28
C GLN A 56 -12.25 -14.32 12.03
N ALA A 57 -11.58 -13.73 11.04
CA ALA A 57 -10.15 -13.98 10.78
C ALA A 57 -9.25 -13.44 11.92
N GLY A 58 -9.68 -12.38 12.60
CA GLY A 58 -8.92 -11.75 13.68
C GLY A 58 -8.92 -12.52 15.00
N GLU A 59 -10.02 -13.20 15.34
CA GLU A 59 -10.17 -13.91 16.62
C GLU A 59 -9.15 -15.04 16.79
N GLN A 60 -9.00 -15.90 15.76
CA GLN A 60 -8.03 -17.00 15.81
C GLN A 60 -6.58 -16.51 15.90
N LEU A 61 -6.27 -15.42 15.19
CA LEU A 61 -4.94 -14.80 15.25
C LEU A 61 -4.68 -14.21 16.64
N GLN A 62 -5.68 -13.55 17.23
CA GLN A 62 -5.56 -12.96 18.55
C GLN A 62 -5.26 -14.03 19.63
N ASP A 63 -5.98 -15.15 19.59
CA ASP A 63 -5.75 -16.29 20.50
C ASP A 63 -4.32 -16.85 20.38
N GLU A 64 -3.80 -16.96 19.15
CA GLU A 64 -2.42 -17.42 18.91
C GLU A 64 -1.40 -16.44 19.52
N LEU A 65 -1.60 -15.14 19.31
CA LEU A 65 -0.71 -14.09 19.80
C LEU A 65 -0.71 -14.03 21.33
N ASP A 66 -1.87 -14.18 21.97
CA ASP A 66 -1.98 -14.21 23.43
C ASP A 66 -1.28 -15.43 24.04
N ALA A 67 -1.48 -16.61 23.43
CA ALA A 67 -0.79 -17.81 23.85
C ALA A 67 0.74 -17.68 23.72
N ARG A 68 1.22 -17.05 22.64
CA ARG A 68 2.66 -16.76 22.43
C ARG A 68 3.19 -15.78 23.46
N SER A 69 2.47 -14.69 23.71
CA SER A 69 2.81 -13.68 24.71
C SER A 69 2.95 -14.30 26.10
N ALA A 70 2.01 -15.15 26.51
CA ALA A 70 2.05 -15.84 27.80
C ALA A 70 3.26 -16.77 27.95
N ARG A 71 3.66 -17.48 26.89
CA ARG A 71 4.88 -18.31 26.90
C ARG A 71 6.15 -17.46 27.03
N LEU A 72 6.23 -16.33 26.34
CA LEU A 72 7.37 -15.43 26.42
C LEU A 72 7.51 -14.80 27.81
N LYS A 73 6.39 -14.35 28.40
CA LYS A 73 6.39 -13.79 29.77
C LYS A 73 6.90 -14.80 30.80
N ARG A 74 6.41 -16.04 30.77
CA ARG A 74 6.90 -17.11 31.66
C ARG A 74 8.39 -17.39 31.50
N ARG A 75 8.90 -17.39 30.26
CA ARG A 75 10.34 -17.57 30.00
C ARG A 75 11.15 -16.40 30.55
N ALA A 76 10.69 -15.17 30.38
CA ALA A 76 11.36 -13.99 30.91
C ALA A 76 11.41 -13.99 32.44
N GLU A 77 10.32 -14.39 33.10
CA GLU A 77 10.28 -14.55 34.57
C GLU A 77 11.27 -15.62 35.05
N ALA A 78 11.34 -16.77 34.36
CA ALA A 78 12.28 -17.83 34.70
C ALA A 78 13.74 -17.37 34.59
N VAL A 79 14.09 -16.61 33.54
CA VAL A 79 15.43 -16.02 33.38
C VAL A 79 15.70 -15.03 34.49
N LYS A 80 14.77 -14.08 34.73
CA LYS A 80 14.91 -13.08 35.79
C LYS A 80 15.14 -13.74 37.14
N ASN A 81 14.42 -14.81 37.47
CA ASN A 81 14.55 -15.48 38.75
C ASN A 81 15.79 -16.39 38.87
N ALA A 82 16.47 -16.71 37.76
CA ALA A 82 17.70 -17.51 37.77
C ALA A 82 18.97 -16.64 37.89
N ASP A 83 18.88 -15.35 37.52
CA ASP A 83 19.99 -14.40 37.57
C ASP A 83 20.14 -13.69 38.95
N PHE A 84 19.28 -13.99 39.93
CA PHE A 84 19.36 -13.53 41.33
C PHE A 84 19.43 -14.72 42.29
#